data_AF-A0A8T5IQ17-F1
#
_entry.id   AF-A0A8T5IQ17-F1
#
_cell.length_a   1.000
_cell.length_b   1.000
_cell.length_c   1.000
_cell.angle_alpha   90.00
_cell.angle_beta   90.00
_cell.angle_gamma   90.00
#
_symmetry.space_group_name_H-M   'P 1'
#
loop_
_entity.id
_entity.type
_entity.pdbx_description
1 polymer ?
#
loop_
_entity_poly.entity_id
_entity_poly.type
_entity_poly.pdbx_seq_one_letter_code
_entity_poly.pdbx_strand_id
1 'polypeptide(L)'
;MEDKITPEKLEKYFDLTSRALAEVKENIISGREVDAKEIVDMVSNYLSDAKHFEGKGDFINAFAALNYAHGWLDSGVRLKVFDVTDDKLFTVC
;
A
#
# COMPACT_ATOMS: atom_id res chain seq x y z
N MET A 1 12.10 18.21 -10.30
CA MET A 1 12.01 16.82 -9.82
C MET A 1 13.01 16.69 -8.69
N GLU A 2 12.59 16.14 -7.55
CA GLU A 2 13.54 15.82 -6.47
C GLU A 2 14.08 14.42 -6.74
N ASP A 3 15.40 14.32 -6.97
CA ASP A 3 16.06 13.06 -7.34
C ASP A 3 16.43 12.20 -6.13
N LYS A 4 15.94 12.57 -4.93
CA LYS A 4 16.24 11.89 -3.66
C LYS A 4 14.95 11.59 -2.89
N ILE A 5 14.95 10.46 -2.19
CA ILE A 5 13.91 10.12 -1.23
C ILE A 5 14.32 10.72 0.12
N THR A 6 13.52 11.66 0.62
CA THR A 6 13.70 12.24 1.95
C THR A 6 12.94 11.43 3.00
N PRO A 7 13.32 11.48 4.29
CA PRO A 7 12.56 10.86 5.36
C PRO A 7 11.10 11.29 5.38
N GLU A 8 10.81 12.58 5.16
CA GLU A 8 9.45 13.13 5.17
C GLU A 8 8.61 12.55 4.03
N LYS A 9 9.23 12.39 2.85
CA LYS A 9 8.57 11.74 1.71
C LYS A 9 8.29 10.27 1.99
N LEU A 10 9.23 9.58 2.64
CA LEU A 10 9.07 8.17 2.98
C LEU A 10 7.96 7.97 4.03
N GLU A 11 7.95 8.78 5.09
CA GLU A 11 6.92 8.80 6.14
C GLU A 11 5.53 9.04 5.54
N LYS A 12 5.41 10.00 4.60
CA LYS A 12 4.16 10.25 3.89
C LYS A 12 3.64 9.00 3.16
N TYR A 13 4.51 8.22 2.52
CA TYR A 13 4.12 7.01 1.80
C TYR A 13 3.79 5.86 2.75
N PHE A 14 4.45 5.78 3.91
CA PHE A 14 4.07 4.86 4.97
C PHE A 14 2.66 5.15 5.48
N ASP A 15 2.34 6.42 5.80
CA ASP A 15 1.01 6.83 6.24
C ASP A 15 -0.04 6.49 5.18
N LEU A 16 0.20 6.91 3.93
CA LEU A 16 -0.70 6.69 2.80
C LEU A 16 -1.04 5.20 2.64
N THR A 17 -0.02 4.35 2.54
CA THR A 17 -0.19 2.90 2.31
C THR A 17 -0.84 2.23 3.51
N SER A 18 -0.49 2.64 4.74
CA SER A 18 -1.05 2.05 5.96
C SER A 18 -2.53 2.38 6.14
N ARG A 19 -2.93 3.62 5.81
CA ARG A 19 -4.33 4.04 5.83
C ARG A 19 -5.15 3.33 4.77
N ALA A 20 -4.61 3.24 3.55
CA ALA A 20 -5.24 2.49 2.47
C ALA A 20 -5.42 1.00 2.82
N LEU A 21 -4.42 0.36 3.45
CA LEU A 21 -4.53 -1.01 3.96
C LEU A 21 -5.62 -1.15 5.04
N ALA A 22 -5.72 -0.18 5.95
CA ALA A 22 -6.76 -0.20 6.98
C ALA A 22 -8.16 -0.10 6.37
N GLU A 23 -8.34 0.76 5.36
CA GLU A 23 -9.63 0.94 4.69
C GLU A 23 -10.08 -0.30 3.91
N VAL A 24 -9.19 -0.94 3.13
CA VAL A 24 -9.58 -2.13 2.34
C VAL A 24 -9.97 -3.32 3.22
N LYS A 25 -9.40 -3.43 4.44
CA LYS A 25 -9.73 -4.51 5.39
C LYS A 25 -11.18 -4.44 5.89
N GLU A 26 -11.74 -3.25 5.98
CA GLU A 26 -13.13 -3.03 6.40
C GLU A 26 -14.13 -3.12 5.23
N ASN A 27 -13.64 -3.07 3.99
CA ASN A 27 -14.48 -2.93 2.78
C ASN A 27 -14.27 -4.08 1.79
N ILE A 28 -14.18 -5.32 2.28
CA ILE A 28 -14.05 -6.51 1.43
C ILE A 28 -15.40 -6.83 0.78
N ILE A 29 -15.42 -7.00 -0.55
CA ILE A 29 -16.62 -7.43 -1.27
C ILE A 29 -16.89 -8.90 -0.96
N SER A 30 -18.13 -9.21 -0.59
CA SER A 30 -18.55 -10.59 -0.27
C SER A 30 -18.26 -11.55 -1.42
N GLY A 31 -17.65 -12.69 -1.10
CA GLY A 31 -17.22 -13.69 -2.07
C GLY A 31 -15.81 -13.47 -2.64
N ARG A 32 -15.11 -12.40 -2.23
CA ARG A 32 -13.72 -12.09 -2.63
C ARG A 32 -12.72 -12.25 -1.49
N GLU A 33 -13.09 -12.91 -0.40
CA GLU A 33 -12.30 -12.99 0.83
C GLU A 33 -10.92 -13.65 0.62
N VAL A 34 -10.83 -14.63 -0.29
CA VAL A 34 -9.56 -15.28 -0.65
C VAL A 34 -8.62 -14.31 -1.38
N ASP A 35 -9.14 -13.60 -2.39
CA ASP A 35 -8.37 -12.59 -3.13
C ASP A 35 -7.95 -11.43 -2.21
N ALA A 36 -8.88 -10.99 -1.35
CA ALA A 36 -8.64 -9.94 -0.37
C ALA A 36 -7.54 -10.32 0.60
N LYS A 37 -7.57 -11.56 1.10
CA LYS A 37 -6.54 -12.09 2.00
C LYS A 37 -5.17 -12.08 1.33
N GLU A 38 -5.06 -12.57 0.09
CA GLU A 38 -3.80 -12.58 -0.65
C GLU A 38 -3.24 -11.16 -0.79
N ILE A 39 -4.07 -10.20 -1.20
CA ILE A 39 -3.66 -8.80 -1.34
C ILE A 39 -3.22 -8.22 0.01
N VAL A 40 -4.02 -8.41 1.07
CA VAL A 40 -3.72 -7.90 2.41
C VAL A 40 -2.41 -8.48 2.96
N ASP A 41 -2.15 -9.77 2.74
CA ASP A 41 -0.92 -10.43 3.18
C ASP A 41 0.29 -9.87 2.42
N MET A 42 0.18 -9.72 1.09
CA MET A 42 1.23 -9.14 0.27
C MET A 42 1.55 -7.70 0.68
N VAL A 43 0.53 -6.86 0.86
CA VAL A 43 0.71 -5.46 1.31
C VAL A 43 1.36 -5.41 2.68
N SER A 44 0.94 -6.28 3.61
CA SER A 44 1.51 -6.35 4.96
C SER A 44 2.97 -6.77 4.96
N ASN A 45 3.35 -7.73 4.10
CA ASN A 45 4.74 -8.17 3.93
C ASN A 45 5.62 -7.04 3.38
N TYR A 46 5.18 -6.34 2.32
CA TYR A 46 5.95 -5.23 1.76
C TYR A 46 6.04 -4.00 2.68
N LEU A 47 5.03 -3.75 3.51
CA LEU A 47 5.13 -2.75 4.58
C LEU A 47 6.19 -3.13 5.62
N SER A 48 6.30 -4.43 5.96
CA SER A 48 7.36 -4.94 6.83
C SER A 48 8.74 -4.74 6.20
N ASP A 49 8.88 -5.09 4.91
CA ASP A 49 10.13 -4.90 4.17
C ASP A 49 10.53 -3.44 4.09
N ALA A 50 9.57 -2.54 3.84
CA ALA A 50 9.81 -1.11 3.82
C ALA A 50 10.39 -0.61 5.15
N LYS A 51 9.84 -1.04 6.29
CA LYS A 51 10.37 -0.70 7.63
C LYS A 51 11.77 -1.24 7.84
N HIS A 52 12.05 -2.45 7.34
CA HIS A 52 13.39 -3.05 7.42
C HIS A 52 14.42 -2.27 6.59
N PHE A 53 14.07 -1.84 5.38
CA PHE A 53 14.94 -1.01 4.54
C PHE A 53 15.15 0.38 5.15
N GLU A 54 14.09 1.01 5.67
CA GLU A 54 14.18 2.28 6.38
C GLU A 54 15.15 2.21 7.58
N GLY A 55 15.03 1.17 8.42
CA GLY A 55 15.92 0.95 9.56
C GLY A 55 17.39 0.76 9.19
N LYS A 56 17.68 0.42 7.92
CA LYS A 56 19.04 0.33 7.36
C LYS A 56 19.51 1.60 6.65
N GLY A 57 18.68 2.64 6.58
CA GLY A 57 18.94 3.86 5.80
C GLY A 57 18.79 3.68 4.28
N ASP A 58 18.22 2.55 3.83
CA ASP A 58 18.00 2.25 2.42
C ASP A 58 16.65 2.79 1.95
N PHE A 59 16.57 4.11 1.82
CA PHE A 59 15.31 4.79 1.52
C PHE A 59 14.80 4.53 0.10
N ILE A 60 15.68 4.15 -0.84
CA ILE A 60 15.27 3.82 -2.20
C ILE A 60 14.48 2.51 -2.18
N ASN A 61 15.00 1.46 -1.54
CA ASN A 61 14.29 0.19 -1.45
C ASN A 61 13.08 0.27 -0.52
N ALA A 62 13.12 1.07 0.55
CA ALA A 62 11.95 1.33 1.39
C ALA A 62 10.82 1.96 0.56
N PHE A 63 11.14 2.99 -0.22
CA PHE A 63 10.18 3.66 -1.09
C PHE A 63 9.66 2.72 -2.19
N ALA A 64 10.51 1.91 -2.80
CA ALA A 64 10.11 0.93 -3.81
C ALA A 64 9.13 -0.12 -3.23
N ALA A 65 9.41 -0.64 -2.03
CA ALA A 65 8.53 -1.57 -1.33
C ALA A 65 7.16 -0.96 -1.04
N LEU A 66 7.10 0.30 -0.58
CA LEU A 66 5.84 1.01 -0.35
C LEU A 66 5.01 1.18 -1.61
N ASN A 67 5.63 1.60 -2.71
CA ASN A 67 4.91 1.76 -3.98
C ASN A 67 4.41 0.43 -4.53
N TYR A 68 5.19 -0.65 -4.37
CA TYR A 68 4.76 -1.98 -4.76
C TYR A 68 3.59 -2.49 -3.90
N ALA A 69 3.63 -2.25 -2.59
CA ALA A 69 2.53 -2.53 -1.68
C ALA A 69 1.26 -1.78 -2.10
N HIS A 70 1.38 -0.47 -2.37
CA HIS A 70 0.23 0.33 -2.80
C HIS A 70 -0.33 -0.12 -4.16
N GLY A 71 0.53 -0.60 -5.06
CA GLY A 71 0.11 -1.19 -6.33
C GLY A 71 -0.78 -2.43 -6.17
N TRP A 72 -0.54 -3.26 -5.15
CA TRP A 72 -1.42 -4.38 -4.81
C TRP A 72 -2.81 -3.90 -4.33
N LEU A 73 -2.85 -2.83 -3.54
CA LEU A 73 -4.11 -2.21 -3.10
C LEU A 73 -4.91 -1.68 -4.29
N ASP A 74 -4.29 -0.85 -5.14
CA ASP A 74 -4.92 -0.28 -6.32
C ASP A 74 -5.44 -1.38 -7.27
N SER A 75 -4.66 -2.46 -7.45
CA SER A 75 -5.10 -3.62 -8.23
C SER A 75 -6.36 -4.26 -7.64
N GLY A 76 -6.39 -4.48 -6.32
CA GLY A 76 -7.54 -5.03 -5.61
C GLY A 76 -8.80 -4.18 -5.77
N VAL A 77 -8.66 -2.86 -5.64
CA VAL A 77 -9.77 -1.91 -5.85
C VAL A 77 -10.28 -1.98 -7.28
N ARG A 78 -9.39 -1.92 -8.28
CA ARG A 78 -9.79 -1.96 -9.71
C ARG A 78 -10.39 -3.30 -10.12
N LEU A 79 -9.97 -4.40 -9.50
CA LEU A 79 -10.52 -5.75 -9.72
C LEU A 79 -11.77 -6.04 -8.89
N LYS A 80 -12.32 -5.04 -8.19
CA LYS A 80 -13.51 -5.16 -7.34
C LYS A 80 -13.37 -6.27 -6.30
N VAL A 81 -12.20 -6.33 -5.67
CA VAL A 81 -11.98 -7.11 -4.44
C VAL A 81 -12.45 -6.31 -3.23
N PHE A 82 -12.26 -4.99 -3.27
CA PHE A 82 -12.65 -4.05 -2.23
C PHE A 82 -13.64 -3.02 -2.76
N ASP A 83 -14.59 -2.60 -1.93
CA ASP A 83 -15.59 -1.56 -2.21
C ASP A 83 -15.21 -0.25 -1.53
N VAL A 84 -14.25 0.46 -2.13
CA VAL A 84 -13.73 1.74 -1.62
C VAL A 84 -13.92 2.83 -2.67
N THR A 85 -14.12 4.07 -2.21
CA THR A 85 -14.40 5.23 -3.08
C THR A 85 -13.48 6.42 -2.84
N ASP A 86 -12.50 6.30 -1.93
CA ASP A 86 -11.56 7.38 -1.62
C ASP A 86 -10.52 7.58 -2.75
N ASP A 87 -10.71 8.66 -3.51
CA ASP A 87 -9.85 9.07 -4.63
C ASP A 87 -8.52 9.71 -4.21
N LYS A 88 -8.31 9.91 -2.91
CA LYS A 88 -7.03 10.38 -2.35
C LYS A 88 -6.14 9.22 -1.92
N LEU A 89 -6.74 8.09 -1.55
CA LEU A 89 -6.02 6.90 -1.10
C LEU A 89 -5.76 5.91 -2.24
N PHE A 90 -6.65 5.82 -3.23
CA PHE A 90 -6.55 4.84 -4.30
C PHE A 90 -6.59 5.50 -5.68
N THR A 91 -5.98 4.84 -6.65
CA THR A 91 -6.16 5.18 -8.07
C THR A 91 -7.51 4.63 -8.56
N VAL A 92 -8.59 5.27 -8.13
CA VAL A 92 -9.96 5.00 -8.60
C VAL A 92 -10.29 5.82 -9.84
N CYS A 93 -11.05 5.25 -10.78
CA CYS A 93 -11.54 5.90 -12.00
C CYS A 93 -12.99 6.31 -11.86
#